data_AF-A0A1C7MTE9-F1
#
_entry.id   AF-A0A1C7MTE9-F1
#
_cell.length_a   1.000
_cell.length_b   1.000
_cell.length_c   1.000
_cell.angle_alpha   90.00
_cell.angle_beta   90.00
_cell.angle_gamma   90.00
#
_symmetry.space_group_name_H-M   'P 1'
#
loop_
_entity.id
_entity.type
_entity.pdbx_description
1 polymer ?
#
loop_
_entity_poly.entity_id
_entity_poly.type
_entity_poly.pdbx_seq_one_letter_code
_entity_poly.pdbx_strand_id
1 'polypeptide(L)'
;MLVEQNDEVIFQDTARALGLLESDDQWNRCLDEASHTQSPVSLRKLFVIILMFRSPSNPHRLWLQFKDKLSEDHVYQLTRDPSFDSILNDINEAAYDYALFDIDEILTK
;
A
#
# COMPACT_ATOMS: atom_id res chain seq x y z
N MET A 1 -0.77 31.58 17.45
CA MET A 1 -0.30 30.20 17.20
C MET A 1 -1.44 29.50 16.45
N LEU A 2 -1.14 28.80 15.35
CA LEU A 2 -2.08 28.14 14.39
C LEU A 2 -2.44 28.92 13.11
N VAL A 3 -1.45 29.47 12.40
CA VAL A 3 -1.64 29.83 10.97
C VAL A 3 -0.61 29.19 10.04
N GLU A 4 0.46 28.59 10.55
CA GLU A 4 1.57 28.11 9.70
C GLU A 4 1.46 26.65 9.24
N GLN A 5 0.42 25.89 9.64
CA GLN A 5 0.25 24.50 9.19
C GLN A 5 -0.64 24.33 7.95
N ASN A 6 -1.29 25.39 7.47
CA ASN A 6 -2.23 25.29 6.35
C ASN A 6 -1.63 25.68 4.99
N ASP A 7 -0.53 26.44 5.02
CA ASP A 7 0.12 26.91 3.80
C ASP A 7 0.82 25.76 3.06
N GLU A 8 1.58 24.90 3.74
CA GLU A 8 2.26 23.77 3.10
C GLU A 8 1.30 22.82 2.37
N VAL A 9 0.15 22.51 2.98
CA VAL A 9 -0.86 21.62 2.38
C VAL A 9 -1.46 22.25 1.13
N ILE A 10 -1.80 23.54 1.18
CA ILE A 10 -2.34 24.28 0.04
C ILE A 10 -1.28 24.44 -1.06
N PHE A 11 -0.02 24.70 -0.72
CA PHE A 11 1.07 24.84 -1.68
C PHE A 11 1.39 23.50 -2.36
N GLN A 12 1.40 22.39 -1.62
CA GLN A 12 1.60 21.06 -2.20
C GLN A 12 0.43 20.64 -3.10
N ASP A 13 -0.82 20.86 -2.67
CA ASP A 13 -1.98 20.55 -3.51
C ASP A 13 -2.05 21.43 -4.76
N THR A 14 -1.69 22.72 -4.64
CA THR A 14 -1.60 23.63 -5.78
C THR A 14 -0.47 23.23 -6.73
N ALA A 15 0.72 22.89 -6.20
CA ALA A 15 1.84 22.40 -7.01
C ALA A 15 1.52 21.06 -7.71
N ARG A 16 0.72 20.20 -7.07
CA ARG A 16 0.19 18.95 -7.64
C ARG A 16 -0.83 19.23 -8.76
N ALA A 17 -1.75 20.16 -8.55
CA ALA A 17 -2.70 20.60 -9.57
C ALA A 17 -2.03 21.28 -10.78
N LEU A 18 -0.89 21.94 -10.55
CA LEU A 18 -0.07 22.58 -11.58
C LEU A 18 0.87 21.60 -12.31
N GLY A 19 0.88 20.31 -11.95
CA GLY A 19 1.76 19.31 -12.55
C GLY A 19 3.25 19.50 -12.23
N LEU A 20 3.57 20.26 -11.18
CA LEU A 20 4.94 20.51 -10.72
C LEU A 20 5.45 19.41 -9.77
N LEU A 21 4.52 18.68 -9.14
CA LEU A 21 4.79 17.47 -8.39
C LEU A 21 4.41 16.25 -9.22
N GLU A 22 5.27 15.23 -9.20
CA GLU A 22 4.99 13.93 -9.82
C GLU A 22 3.72 13.36 -9.18
N SER A 23 2.66 13.17 -9.98
CA SER A 23 1.46 12.50 -9.52
C SER A 23 1.81 11.05 -9.17
N ASP A 24 1.29 10.55 -8.05
CA ASP A 24 1.47 9.14 -7.64
C ASP A 24 0.92 8.13 -8.70
N ASP A 25 0.31 8.63 -9.78
CA ASP A 25 -0.12 7.89 -10.97
C ASP A 25 0.95 6.98 -11.58
N GLN A 26 2.23 7.33 -11.48
CA GLN A 26 3.30 6.45 -11.96
C GLN A 26 3.48 5.22 -11.06
N TRP A 27 3.31 5.36 -9.73
CA TRP A 27 3.38 4.25 -8.79
C TRP A 27 2.15 3.36 -8.93
N ASN A 28 0.99 3.98 -9.14
CA ASN A 28 -0.24 3.26 -9.46
C ASN A 28 -0.07 2.41 -10.72
N ARG A 29 0.43 2.98 -11.83
CA ARG A 29 0.67 2.21 -13.06
C ARG A 29 1.69 1.10 -12.86
N CYS A 30 2.79 1.38 -12.16
CA CYS A 30 3.84 0.40 -11.90
C CYS A 30 3.31 -0.80 -11.09
N LEU A 31 2.56 -0.54 -10.01
CA LEU A 31 1.95 -1.59 -9.19
C LEU A 31 0.84 -2.32 -9.91
N ASP A 32 0.04 -1.62 -10.73
CA ASP A 32 -1.01 -2.23 -11.54
C ASP A 32 -0.41 -3.22 -12.54
N GLU A 33 0.58 -2.82 -13.33
CA GLU A 33 1.30 -3.71 -14.26
C GLU A 33 1.93 -4.91 -13.54
N ALA A 34 2.60 -4.67 -12.41
CA ALA A 34 3.20 -5.73 -11.62
C ALA A 34 2.17 -6.70 -11.04
N SER A 35 0.98 -6.22 -10.63
CA SER A 35 -0.07 -7.06 -10.04
C SER A 35 -0.62 -8.14 -10.98
N HIS A 36 -0.44 -7.97 -12.29
CA HIS A 36 -0.86 -8.94 -13.30
C HIS A 36 0.16 -10.07 -13.52
N THR A 37 1.41 -9.90 -13.08
CA THR A 37 2.51 -10.81 -13.45
C THR A 37 3.33 -11.30 -12.25
N GLN A 38 3.32 -10.58 -11.13
CA GLN A 38 4.12 -10.90 -9.95
C GLN A 38 3.31 -11.61 -8.88
N SER A 39 4.00 -12.41 -8.05
CA SER A 39 3.40 -12.96 -6.84
C SER A 39 3.16 -11.87 -5.79
N PRO A 40 2.20 -12.05 -4.87
CA PRO A 40 1.93 -11.08 -3.80
C PRO A 40 3.17 -10.70 -2.97
N VAL A 41 4.03 -11.66 -2.65
CA VAL A 41 5.31 -11.42 -1.95
C VAL A 41 6.24 -10.48 -2.73
N SER A 42 6.38 -10.69 -4.04
CA SER A 42 7.20 -9.82 -4.90
C SER A 42 6.56 -8.44 -5.05
N LEU A 43 5.24 -8.38 -5.10
CA LEU A 43 4.47 -7.14 -5.15
C LEU A 43 4.64 -6.33 -3.84
N ARG A 44 4.64 -6.98 -2.67
CA ARG A 44 4.95 -6.35 -1.37
C ARG A 44 6.37 -5.76 -1.34
N LYS A 45 7.36 -6.46 -1.91
CA LYS A 45 8.73 -5.91 -2.05
C LYS A 45 8.79 -4.70 -2.96
N LEU A 46 8.09 -4.72 -4.09
CA LEU A 46 8.01 -3.56 -4.99
C LEU A 46 7.35 -2.36 -4.29
N PHE A 47 6.27 -2.61 -3.56
CA PHE A 47 5.60 -1.60 -2.74
C PHE A 47 6.58 -0.95 -1.75
N VAL A 48 7.38 -1.75 -1.02
CA VAL A 48 8.40 -1.24 -0.09
C VAL A 48 9.49 -0.42 -0.80
N ILE A 49 9.95 -0.86 -1.98
CA ILE A 49 10.90 -0.08 -2.80
C ILE A 49 10.32 1.30 -3.14
N ILE A 50 9.05 1.37 -3.54
CA ILE A 50 8.37 2.64 -3.82
C ILE A 50 8.34 3.51 -2.56
N LEU A 51 7.96 2.94 -1.40
CA LEU A 51 7.93 3.67 -0.13
C LEU A 51 9.29 4.27 0.23
N MET A 52 10.37 3.48 0.18
CA MET A 52 11.69 3.91 0.62
C MET A 52 12.36 4.91 -0.32
N PHE A 53 12.33 4.64 -1.64
CA PHE A 53 13.16 5.38 -2.60
C PHE A 53 12.43 6.50 -3.31
N ARG A 54 11.10 6.50 -3.27
CA ARG A 54 10.28 7.43 -4.05
C ARG A 54 9.34 8.27 -3.19
N SER A 55 9.12 7.90 -1.93
CA SER A 55 8.31 8.67 -0.97
C SER A 55 7.00 9.15 -1.61
N PRO A 56 6.10 8.23 -2.00
CA PRO A 56 4.83 8.61 -2.63
C PRO A 56 4.11 9.65 -1.77
N SER A 57 3.41 10.58 -2.41
CA SER A 57 2.73 11.68 -1.72
C SER A 57 1.70 11.16 -0.72
N ASN A 58 1.08 10.00 -1.02
CA ASN A 58 0.12 9.36 -0.13
C ASN A 58 0.30 7.82 -0.11
N PRO A 59 1.21 7.30 0.74
CA PRO A 59 1.44 5.86 0.91
C PRO A 59 0.17 5.10 1.31
N HIS A 60 -0.68 5.72 2.14
CA HIS A 60 -1.91 5.11 2.63
C HIS A 60 -2.93 4.90 1.49
N ARG A 61 -3.09 5.89 0.61
CA ARG A 61 -3.95 5.76 -0.57
C ARG A 61 -3.44 4.66 -1.50
N LEU A 62 -2.12 4.57 -1.71
CA LEU A 62 -1.51 3.53 -2.52
C LEU A 62 -1.74 2.13 -1.92
N TRP A 63 -1.59 2.00 -0.60
CA TRP A 63 -1.94 0.77 0.12
C TRP A 63 -3.41 0.39 -0.09
N LEU A 64 -4.35 1.31 0.16
CA LEU A 64 -5.79 1.03 0.02
C LEU A 64 -6.17 0.54 -1.39
N GLN A 65 -5.48 1.03 -2.42
CA GLN A 65 -5.72 0.62 -3.80
C GLN A 65 -5.22 -0.79 -4.12
N PHE A 66 -4.13 -1.23 -3.48
CA PHE A 66 -3.46 -2.49 -3.82
C PHE A 66 -3.52 -3.56 -2.73
N LYS A 67 -4.09 -3.28 -1.55
CA LYS A 67 -4.12 -4.19 -0.39
C LYS A 67 -4.64 -5.60 -0.74
N ASP A 68 -5.66 -5.70 -1.60
CA ASP A 68 -6.23 -6.99 -2.02
C ASP A 68 -5.22 -7.84 -2.81
N LYS A 69 -4.43 -7.20 -3.67
CA LYS A 69 -3.37 -7.86 -4.44
C LYS A 69 -2.16 -8.17 -3.57
N LEU A 70 -1.87 -7.28 -2.61
CA LEU A 70 -0.78 -7.43 -1.66
C LEU A 70 -1.06 -8.48 -0.59
N SER A 71 -2.30 -8.90 -0.37
CA SER A 71 -2.68 -9.89 0.65
C SER A 71 -3.25 -11.18 0.08
N GLU A 72 -3.27 -11.35 -1.24
CA GLU A 72 -3.94 -12.48 -1.92
C GLU A 72 -3.44 -13.85 -1.44
N ASP A 73 -2.13 -13.99 -1.20
CA ASP A 73 -1.53 -15.21 -0.68
C ASP A 73 -1.92 -15.50 0.77
N HIS A 74 -2.13 -14.46 1.59
CA HIS A 74 -2.63 -14.61 2.96
C HIS A 74 -4.10 -14.99 3.00
N VAL A 75 -4.94 -14.39 2.15
CA VAL A 75 -6.35 -14.81 1.97
C VAL A 75 -6.39 -16.29 1.59
N TYR A 76 -5.56 -16.70 0.63
CA TYR A 76 -5.47 -18.10 0.20
C TYR A 76 -5.05 -19.04 1.33
N GLN A 77 -4.08 -18.64 2.16
CA GLN A 77 -3.62 -19.43 3.30
C GLN A 77 -4.70 -19.56 4.38
N LEU A 78 -5.29 -18.44 4.80
CA LEU A 78 -6.33 -18.42 5.84
C LEU A 78 -7.58 -19.21 5.44
N THR A 79 -7.99 -19.11 4.17
CA THR A 79 -9.13 -19.89 3.65
C THR A 79 -8.90 -21.40 3.74
N ARG A 80 -7.64 -21.84 3.73
CA ARG A 80 -7.25 -23.26 3.77
C ARG A 80 -6.83 -23.72 5.16
N ASP A 81 -6.75 -22.83 6.13
CA ASP A 81 -6.42 -23.16 7.51
C ASP A 81 -7.69 -23.61 8.25
N PRO A 82 -7.82 -24.89 8.63
CA PRO A 82 -8.98 -25.38 9.38
C PRO A 82 -9.09 -24.79 10.79
N SER A 83 -8.04 -24.12 11.26
CA SER A 83 -7.97 -23.49 12.58
C SER A 83 -8.48 -22.04 12.55
N PHE A 84 -8.60 -21.42 11.37
CA PHE A 84 -9.06 -20.06 11.25
C PHE A 84 -10.58 -19.99 11.40
N ASP A 85 -11.05 -19.28 12.43
CA ASP A 85 -12.47 -19.05 12.64
C ASP A 85 -12.96 -17.91 11.75
N SER A 86 -13.43 -18.27 10.56
CA SER A 86 -14.01 -17.35 9.57
C SER A 86 -15.43 -16.88 9.92
N ILE A 87 -16.06 -17.43 10.96
CA ILE A 87 -17.35 -16.95 11.47
C ILE A 87 -17.14 -15.73 12.34
N LEU A 88 -16.06 -15.74 13.15
CA LEU A 88 -15.75 -14.66 14.08
C LEU A 88 -14.81 -13.60 13.49
N ASN A 89 -14.02 -13.93 12.47
CA ASN A 89 -13.01 -13.03 11.91
C ASN A 89 -13.19 -12.84 10.40
N ASP A 90 -13.03 -11.60 9.93
CA ASP A 90 -12.98 -11.30 8.50
C ASP A 90 -11.63 -11.76 7.93
N ILE A 91 -11.68 -12.67 6.95
CA ILE A 91 -10.51 -13.24 6.28
C ILE A 91 -9.67 -12.15 5.61
N ASN A 92 -10.32 -11.17 4.97
CA ASN A 92 -9.62 -10.12 4.26
C ASN A 92 -8.94 -9.18 5.25
N GLU A 93 -9.61 -8.82 6.34
CA GLU A 93 -9.02 -7.96 7.37
C GLU A 93 -7.78 -8.60 8.00
N ALA A 94 -7.87 -9.87 8.39
CA ALA A 94 -6.71 -10.63 8.87
C ALA A 94 -5.60 -10.71 7.81
N ALA A 95 -5.95 -10.96 6.54
CA ALA A 95 -4.96 -11.02 5.46
C ALA A 95 -4.27 -9.67 5.22
N TYR A 96 -4.99 -8.55 5.33
CA TYR A 96 -4.41 -7.21 5.24
C TYR A 96 -3.42 -6.96 6.36
N ASP A 97 -3.75 -7.38 7.59
CA ASP A 97 -2.85 -7.23 8.74
C ASP A 97 -1.56 -8.05 8.57
N TYR A 98 -1.66 -9.29 8.08
CA TYR A 98 -0.47 -10.08 7.76
C TYR A 98 0.37 -9.45 6.64
N ALA A 99 -0.28 -8.92 5.60
CA ALA A 99 0.44 -8.23 4.53
C ALA A 99 1.12 -6.93 5.02
N LEU A 100 0.49 -6.18 5.93
CA LEU A 100 1.11 -5.02 6.58
C LEU A 100 2.29 -5.42 7.45
N PHE A 101 2.18 -6.50 8.21
CA PHE A 101 3.28 -7.04 9.01
C PHE A 101 4.47 -7.45 8.12
N ASP A 102 4.22 -8.15 7.01
CA ASP A 102 5.28 -8.48 6.04
C ASP A 102 5.96 -7.22 5.49
N ILE A 103 5.18 -6.18 5.17
CA ILE A 103 5.69 -4.91 4.64
C ILE A 103 6.57 -4.21 5.70
N ASP A 104 6.12 -4.14 6.95
CA ASP A 104 6.90 -3.58 8.06
C ASP A 104 8.18 -4.39 8.32
N GLU A 105 8.11 -5.71 8.26
CA GLU A 105 9.28 -6.58 8.39
C GLU A 105 10.30 -6.34 7.26
N ILE A 106 9.85 -6.10 6.02
CA ILE A 106 10.73 -5.77 4.90
C ILE A 106 11.33 -4.36 5.07
N LEU A 107 10.57 -3.40 5.62
CA LEU A 107 11.03 -2.02 5.85
C LEU A 107 12.07 -1.90 6.97
N THR A 108 11.99 -2.78 7.97
CA THR A 108 12.81 -2.72 9.20
C THR A 108 14.07 -3.59 9.15
N LYS A 109 14.27 -4.36 8.08
CA LYS A 109 15.48 -5.15 7.80
C LYS A 109 16.53 -4.35 7.06
#